data_AF-W0DH07-F1
#
_entry.id   AF-W0DH07-F1
#
_cell.length_a   1.000
_cell.length_b   1.000
_cell.length_c   1.000
_cell.angle_alpha   90.00
_cell.angle_beta   90.00
_cell.angle_gamma   90.00
#
_symmetry.space_group_name_H-M   'P 1'
#
loop_
_entity.id
_entity.type
_entity.pdbx_description
1 polymer ?
#
loop_
_entity_poly.entity_id
_entity_poly.type
_entity_poly.pdbx_seq_one_letter_code
_entity_poly.pdbx_strand_id
1 'polypeptide(L)'
;MTFRYQDSKTRKARTRTLSGADFIWHLLRHVLPKGFRRARTYGFLHPNRKRLIHLLQVLLRLRPVPMPAPLRARPALACPCCGGNMKILRTQISPHEGYTRIQDAVAGAAAM
;
A
#
# COMPACT_ATOMS: atom_id res chain seq x y z
N MET A 1 22.09 -22.38 -11.47
CA MET A 1 20.77 -22.42 -12.14
C MET A 1 20.76 -21.39 -13.25
N THR A 2 20.28 -21.75 -14.44
CA THR A 2 20.25 -20.86 -15.61
C THR A 2 18.81 -20.67 -16.05
N PHE A 3 18.36 -19.42 -16.19
CA PHE A 3 16.97 -19.11 -16.58
C PHE A 3 16.91 -18.01 -17.64
N ARG A 4 15.87 -18.07 -18.47
CA ARG A 4 15.58 -17.08 -19.52
C ARG A 4 14.53 -16.09 -19.02
N TYR A 5 14.75 -14.80 -19.26
CA TYR A 5 13.84 -13.73 -18.88
C TYR A 5 13.73 -12.69 -20.00
N GLN A 6 12.66 -11.88 -19.98
CA GLN A 6 12.52 -10.74 -20.88
C GLN A 6 13.02 -9.48 -20.16
N ASP A 7 13.95 -8.77 -20.78
CA ASP A 7 14.43 -7.49 -20.28
C ASP A 7 13.31 -6.45 -20.37
N SER A 8 12.99 -5.76 -19.26
CA SER A 8 11.85 -4.84 -19.20
C SER A 8 12.03 -3.58 -20.04
N LYS A 9 13.27 -3.12 -20.27
CA LYS A 9 13.57 -1.93 -21.06
C LYS A 9 13.63 -2.25 -22.55
N THR A 10 14.35 -3.33 -22.89
CA THR A 10 14.64 -3.66 -24.29
C THR A 10 13.68 -4.68 -24.90
N ARG A 11 12.81 -5.30 -24.08
CA ARG A 11 11.87 -6.36 -24.47
C ARG A 11 12.52 -7.61 -25.09
N LYS A 12 13.85 -7.73 -25.07
CA LYS A 12 14.59 -8.86 -25.63
C LYS A 12 14.69 -10.01 -24.62
N ALA A 13 14.68 -11.24 -25.13
CA ALA A 13 14.96 -12.41 -24.32
C ALA A 13 16.44 -12.46 -23.98
N ARG A 14 16.76 -12.62 -22.70
CA ARG A 14 18.12 -12.76 -22.16
C ARG A 14 18.19 -13.96 -21.24
N THR A 15 19.38 -14.52 -21.08
CA THR A 15 19.64 -15.64 -20.18
C THR A 15 20.56 -15.19 -19.06
N ARG A 16 20.29 -15.62 -17.83
CA ARG A 16 21.15 -15.34 -16.68
C ARG A 16 21.38 -16.60 -15.87
N THR A 17 22.61 -16.76 -15.39
CA THR A 17 23.02 -17.85 -14.51
C THR A 17 23.27 -17.27 -13.12
N LEU A 18 22.61 -17.85 -12.11
CA LEU A 18 22.75 -17.46 -10.71
C LEU A 18 22.90 -18.70 -9.82
N SER A 19 23.43 -18.49 -8.61
CA SER A 19 23.37 -19.48 -7.55
C SER A 19 21.90 -19.75 -7.16
N GLY A 20 21.62 -20.92 -6.58
CA GLY A 20 20.26 -21.26 -6.14
C GLY A 20 19.71 -20.30 -5.09
N ALA A 21 20.56 -19.88 -4.14
CA ALA A 21 20.19 -18.95 -3.09
C ALA A 21 19.84 -17.57 -3.66
N ASP A 22 20.66 -17.04 -4.58
CA ASP A 22 20.43 -15.73 -5.19
C ASP A 22 19.15 -15.73 -6.04
N PHE A 23 18.86 -16.83 -6.73
CA PHE A 23 17.62 -16.97 -7.50
C PHE A 23 16.38 -16.87 -6.60
N ILE A 24 16.36 -17.61 -5.49
CA ILE A 24 15.24 -17.58 -4.53
C ILE A 24 15.10 -16.17 -3.94
N TRP A 25 16.21 -15.54 -3.55
CA TRP A 25 16.19 -14.17 -3.03
C TRP A 25 15.60 -13.16 -4.02
N HIS A 26 15.97 -13.24 -5.30
CA HIS A 26 15.36 -12.40 -6.33
C HIS A 26 13.87 -12.68 -6.52
N LEU A 27 13.46 -13.95 -6.51
CA LEU A 27 12.06 -14.33 -6.64
C LEU A 27 11.21 -13.78 -5.49
N LEU A 28 11.69 -13.90 -4.25
CA LEU A 28 10.98 -13.45 -3.05
C LEU A 28 10.74 -11.94 -3.03
N ARG A 29 11.62 -11.13 -3.66
CA ARG A 29 11.38 -9.68 -3.82
C ARG A 29 10.15 -9.35 -4.66
N HIS A 30 9.73 -10.25 -5.55
CA HIS A 30 8.56 -10.07 -6.40
C HIS A 30 7.28 -10.67 -5.80
N VAL A 31 7.42 -11.58 -4.83
CA VAL A 31 6.30 -12.20 -4.13
C VAL A 31 5.87 -11.31 -2.98
N LEU A 32 4.59 -10.97 -2.95
CA LEU A 32 4.02 -10.22 -1.84
C LEU A 32 3.86 -11.18 -0.65
N PRO A 33 4.41 -10.88 0.55
CA PRO A 33 4.28 -11.78 1.69
C PRO A 33 2.81 -12.02 2.05
N LYS A 34 2.51 -13.20 2.57
CA LYS A 34 1.14 -13.57 2.95
C LYS A 34 0.58 -12.55 3.95
N GLY A 35 -0.63 -12.07 3.69
CA GLY A 35 -1.29 -11.06 4.52
C GLY A 35 -1.11 -9.62 4.03
N PHE A 36 -0.18 -9.35 3.12
CA PHE A 36 -0.10 -8.05 2.44
C PHE A 36 -1.00 -8.06 1.20
N ARG A 37 -1.73 -6.95 0.98
CA ARG A 37 -2.54 -6.73 -0.22
C ARG A 37 -1.81 -5.74 -1.12
N ARG A 38 -1.74 -6.03 -2.44
CA ARG A 38 -1.24 -5.04 -3.41
C ARG A 38 -2.16 -3.82 -3.37
N ALA A 39 -1.63 -2.66 -3.00
CA ALA A 39 -2.36 -1.41 -3.10
C ALA A 39 -2.62 -1.10 -4.58
N ARG A 40 -3.89 -0.99 -4.97
CA ARG A 40 -4.32 -0.62 -6.32
C ARG A 40 -4.86 0.81 -6.33
N THR A 41 -4.10 1.76 -5.79
CA THR A 41 -4.46 3.17 -5.89
C THR A 41 -3.79 3.73 -7.13
N TYR A 42 -4.58 4.11 -8.13
CA TYR A 42 -4.10 4.73 -9.36
C TYR A 42 -5.07 5.81 -9.84
N GLY A 43 -4.58 6.69 -10.71
CA GLY A 43 -5.39 7.76 -11.30
C GLY A 43 -5.94 8.75 -10.27
N PHE A 44 -7.16 9.21 -10.52
CA PHE A 44 -7.82 10.24 -9.72
C PHE A 44 -8.17 9.77 -8.30
N LEU A 45 -8.37 8.48 -8.08
CA LEU A 45 -8.73 7.89 -6.77
C LEU A 45 -7.52 7.62 -5.87
N HIS A 46 -6.33 8.09 -6.24
CA HIS A 46 -5.14 7.97 -5.40
C HIS A 46 -5.24 8.91 -4.18
N PRO A 47 -4.91 8.46 -2.94
CA PRO A 47 -5.05 9.26 -1.73
C PRO A 47 -4.21 10.55 -1.72
N ASN A 48 -3.17 10.62 -2.56
CA ASN A 48 -2.33 11.81 -2.75
C ASN A 48 -2.91 12.83 -3.77
N ARG A 49 -4.00 12.50 -4.48
CA ARG A 49 -4.62 13.37 -5.51
C ARG A 49 -5.77 14.22 -4.97
N LYS A 50 -5.81 14.50 -3.66
CA LYS A 50 -6.90 15.23 -2.98
C LYS A 50 -7.26 16.57 -3.64
N ARG A 51 -6.26 17.33 -4.08
CA ARG A 51 -6.48 18.62 -4.79
C ARG A 51 -7.22 18.44 -6.11
N LEU A 52 -6.85 17.42 -6.89
CA LEU A 52 -7.47 17.10 -8.17
C LEU A 52 -8.90 16.59 -7.95
N ILE A 53 -9.10 15.70 -6.98
CA ILE A 53 -10.43 15.23 -6.58
C ILE A 53 -11.34 16.42 -6.20
N HIS A 54 -10.83 17.35 -5.40
CA HIS A 54 -11.58 18.56 -5.02
C HIS A 54 -11.93 19.44 -6.22
N LEU A 55 -10.98 19.65 -7.13
CA LEU A 55 -11.23 20.40 -8.37
C LEU A 55 -12.32 19.75 -9.22
N LEU A 56 -12.30 18.41 -9.36
CA LEU A 56 -13.35 17.68 -10.06
C LEU A 56 -14.70 17.81 -9.36
N GLN A 57 -14.75 17.76 -8.02
CA GLN A 57 -15.98 17.96 -7.26
C GLN A 57 -16.60 19.34 -7.51
N VAL A 58 -15.77 20.40 -7.56
CA VAL A 58 -16.22 21.76 -7.86
C VAL A 58 -16.72 21.88 -9.31
N LEU A 59 -15.94 21.41 -10.28
CA LEU A 59 -16.30 21.49 -11.71
C LEU A 59 -17.59 20.72 -12.02
N LEU A 60 -17.73 19.52 -11.47
CA LEU A 60 -18.90 18.66 -11.66
C LEU A 60 -20.06 19.01 -10.74
N ARG A 61 -19.92 20.05 -9.90
CA ARG A 61 -20.90 20.46 -8.87
C ARG A 61 -21.36 19.30 -7.98
N LEU A 62 -20.47 18.34 -7.76
CA LEU A 62 -20.72 17.20 -6.89
C LEU A 62 -20.71 17.72 -5.45
N ARG A 63 -21.88 17.75 -4.82
CA ARG A 63 -21.98 17.89 -3.37
C ARG A 63 -21.74 16.50 -2.79
N PRO A 64 -20.57 16.20 -2.18
CA PRO A 64 -20.43 14.94 -1.47
C PRO A 64 -21.50 14.94 -0.38
N VAL A 65 -22.48 14.04 -0.52
CA VAL A 65 -23.49 13.83 0.50
C VAL A 65 -22.71 13.52 1.79
N PRO A 66 -22.93 14.27 2.89
CA PRO A 66 -22.37 13.91 4.17
C PRO A 66 -22.74 12.46 4.42
N MET A 67 -21.72 11.59 4.50
CA MET A 67 -21.93 10.15 4.60
C MET A 67 -22.93 9.89 5.74
N PRO A 68 -24.12 9.32 5.45
CA PRO A 68 -25.15 9.21 6.47
C PRO A 68 -24.72 8.19 7.54
N ALA A 69 -24.62 8.68 8.78
CA ALA A 69 -24.63 7.95 10.04
C ALA A 69 -23.43 7.00 10.33
N PRO A 70 -23.21 6.65 11.61
CA PRO A 70 -21.91 6.29 12.14
C PRO A 70 -21.41 5.00 11.50
N LEU A 71 -20.13 5.01 11.10
CA LEU A 71 -19.37 3.80 10.86
C LEU A 71 -19.71 2.83 12.00
N ARG A 72 -20.29 1.67 11.66
CA ARG A 72 -20.63 0.63 12.64
C ARG A 72 -19.47 0.52 13.62
N ALA A 73 -19.77 0.68 14.91
CA ALA A 73 -18.75 0.60 15.94
C ALA A 73 -17.99 -0.71 15.76
N ARG A 74 -16.65 -0.64 15.72
CA ARG A 74 -15.81 -1.83 15.57
C ARG A 74 -16.21 -2.83 16.65
N PRO A 75 -16.47 -4.11 16.31
CA PRO A 75 -16.79 -5.11 17.32
C PRO A 75 -15.69 -5.15 18.37
N ALA A 76 -16.07 -5.24 19.64
CA ALA A 76 -15.13 -5.35 20.74
C ALA A 76 -14.27 -6.60 20.56
N LEU A 77 -12.97 -6.47 20.85
CA LEU A 77 -12.07 -7.63 20.88
C LEU A 77 -12.42 -8.44 22.14
N ALA A 78 -12.85 -9.68 21.97
CA ALA A 78 -13.15 -10.57 23.09
C ALA A 78 -11.88 -11.35 23.50
N CYS A 79 -11.67 -11.49 24.81
CA CYS A 79 -10.61 -12.34 25.35
C CYS A 79 -10.92 -13.82 25.04
N PRO A 80 -9.98 -14.60 24.46
CA PRO A 80 -10.23 -16.01 24.16
C PRO A 80 -10.42 -16.88 25.42
N CYS A 81 -9.95 -16.42 26.58
CA CYS A 81 -10.04 -17.18 27.83
C CYS A 81 -11.34 -16.92 28.61
N CYS A 82 -11.85 -15.69 28.59
CA CYS A 82 -12.98 -15.28 29.44
C CYS A 82 -14.11 -14.53 28.71
N GLY A 83 -13.98 -14.27 27.41
CA GLY A 83 -14.97 -13.54 26.60
C GLY A 83 -15.07 -12.04 26.88
N GLY A 84 -14.35 -11.51 27.87
CA GLY A 84 -14.42 -10.10 28.25
C GLY A 84 -13.85 -9.14 27.20
N ASN A 85 -14.32 -7.89 27.23
CA ASN A 85 -13.90 -6.84 26.29
C ASN A 85 -12.44 -6.41 26.55
N MET A 86 -11.61 -6.52 25.53
CA MET A 86 -10.20 -6.11 25.55
C MET A 86 -10.04 -4.66 25.05
N LYS A 87 -9.12 -3.92 25.68
CA LYS A 87 -8.69 -2.58 25.23
C LYS A 87 -7.37 -2.68 24.49
N ILE A 88 -7.24 -1.97 23.36
CA ILE A 88 -5.99 -1.87 22.63
C ILE A 88 -5.08 -0.90 23.38
N LEU A 89 -3.99 -1.40 23.98
CA LEU A 89 -3.03 -0.57 24.70
C LEU A 89 -2.03 0.12 23.76
N ARG A 90 -1.59 -0.58 22.70
CA ARG A 90 -0.65 -0.08 21.68
C ARG A 90 -0.92 -0.73 20.33
N THR A 91 -0.68 0.02 19.26
CA THR A 91 -0.61 -0.51 17.89
C THR A 91 0.83 -0.35 17.39
N GLN A 92 1.39 -1.38 16.75
CA GLN A 92 2.78 -1.36 16.27
C GLN A 92 2.99 -0.50 15.01
N ILE A 93 1.91 0.02 14.44
CA ILE A 93 1.93 0.94 13.30
C ILE A 93 1.27 2.22 13.80
N SER A 94 2.04 3.29 14.01
CA SER A 94 1.43 4.58 14.32
C SER A 94 0.58 5.01 13.11
N PRO A 95 -0.62 5.60 13.32
CA PRO A 95 -1.46 6.06 12.20
C PRO A 95 -0.77 7.08 11.29
N HIS A 96 0.33 7.69 11.76
CA HIS A 96 1.01 8.80 11.12
C HIS A 96 2.37 8.44 10.47
N GLU A 97 3.10 7.41 10.92
CA GLU A 97 4.42 7.07 10.36
C GLU A 97 4.39 6.49 8.95
N GLY A 98 3.27 5.88 8.55
CA GLY A 98 3.12 5.36 7.20
C GLY A 98 3.07 6.46 6.12
N TYR A 99 2.75 7.70 6.50
CA TYR A 99 2.55 8.81 5.57
C TYR A 99 3.79 9.72 5.46
N THR A 100 4.43 10.05 6.59
CA THR A 100 5.61 10.93 6.61
C THR A 100 6.79 10.31 5.87
N ARG A 101 7.06 9.00 6.07
CA ARG A 101 8.16 8.31 5.38
C ARG A 101 8.00 8.26 3.86
N ILE A 102 6.78 8.37 3.34
CA ILE A 102 6.51 8.46 1.88
C ILE A 102 6.68 9.90 1.39
N GLN A 103 6.29 10.90 2.17
CA GLN A 103 6.46 12.31 1.78
C GLN A 103 7.92 12.76 1.81
N ASP A 104 8.69 12.36 2.82
CA ASP A 104 10.10 12.71 2.94
C ASP A 104 10.94 12.07 1.82
N ALA A 105 10.58 10.86 1.38
CA ALA A 105 11.19 10.20 0.22
C ALA A 105 10.83 10.86 -1.12
N VAL A 106 9.66 11.50 -1.23
CA VAL A 106 9.22 12.22 -2.45
C VAL A 106 9.76 13.65 -2.47
N ALA A 107 9.92 14.30 -1.32
CA ALA A 107 10.55 15.63 -1.21
C ALA A 107 12.06 15.59 -1.50
N GLY A 108 12.77 14.54 -1.07
CA GLY A 108 14.18 14.34 -1.40
C GLY A 108 14.45 14.03 -2.88
N ALA A 109 13.46 13.54 -3.63
CA ALA A 109 13.58 13.28 -5.06
C ALA A 109 13.28 14.50 -5.95
N ALA A 110 12.83 15.63 -5.37
CA ALA A 110 12.55 16.87 -6.09
C ALA A 110 13.62 17.96 -5.89
N ALA A 111 14.70 17.66 -5.16
CA ALA A 111 15.81 18.56 -4.85
C ALA A 111 17.16 18.13 -5.47
N MET A 112 17.14 17.26 -6.48
CA MET A 112 18.24 16.95 -7.40
C MET A 112 17.73 17.03 -8.83
#